data_AF-A0A963N1Y1-F1
#
_entry.id   AF-A0A963N1Y1-F1
#
_cell.length_a   1.000
_cell.length_b   1.000
_cell.length_c   1.000
_cell.angle_alpha   90.00
_cell.angle_beta   90.00
_cell.angle_gamma   90.00
#
_symmetry.space_group_name_H-M   'P 1'
#
loop_
_entity.id
_entity.type
_entity.pdbx_description
1 polymer ?
#
loop_
_entity_poly.entity_id
_entity_poly.type
_entity_poly.pdbx_seq_one_letter_code
_entity_poly.pdbx_strand_id
1 'polypeptide(L)'
;MITFKKTLFAVAATLVAGAASASPVFEPGKNDLYFNNLENQYRSDASCAQVGGCLGTGTGPTGYQLADPTIAGNIVQGDIFAGVIRFQNIDHIDGSQWLQAGNDQFQGYFAQEVLTVGPVGTAAQITFQNLTVADPFGVLAAGEMMRLYVDNGATVFTSSTGGTVAGIIALATDGVFWGSLGLSAGNNGGYAYAIDDLTAAGNAPNTSTESFLAMNLVTAGAAYNAGQLNLINDFNESVEGGVSAGLICSAAEIANVAVQCTEYVGTSEIEFNTNSFLANGNSPFLFASNDPATISRIPEPATLSVLGLGLLGLAASRRRAAKA
;
A
#
# COMPACT_ATOMS: atom_id res chain seq x y z
N MET A 1 -25.27 -62.52 -24.64
CA MET A 1 -25.13 -61.16 -25.22
C MET A 1 -25.51 -60.16 -24.14
N ILE A 2 -24.57 -59.34 -23.68
CA ILE A 2 -24.78 -58.41 -22.55
C ILE A 2 -24.82 -56.98 -23.09
N THR A 3 -25.82 -56.23 -22.65
CA THR A 3 -26.17 -54.90 -23.13
C THR A 3 -25.32 -53.83 -22.44
N PHE A 4 -24.41 -53.18 -23.18
CA PHE A 4 -23.75 -51.95 -22.72
C PHE A 4 -24.26 -50.75 -23.54
N LYS A 5 -25.24 -50.04 -22.97
CA LYS A 5 -25.66 -48.70 -23.39
C LYS A 5 -26.00 -47.87 -22.15
N LYS A 6 -25.65 -46.58 -22.19
CA LYS A 6 -26.01 -45.50 -21.24
C LYS A 6 -25.22 -45.40 -19.92
N THR A 7 -23.97 -44.94 -20.00
CA THR A 7 -23.30 -44.20 -18.92
C THR A 7 -22.30 -43.20 -19.50
N LEU A 8 -22.81 -42.16 -20.16
CA LEU A 8 -21.97 -41.11 -20.77
C LEU A 8 -22.76 -39.80 -21.01
N PHE A 9 -23.39 -39.28 -19.97
CA PHE A 9 -23.95 -37.90 -19.92
C PHE A 9 -24.15 -37.47 -18.45
N ALA A 10 -23.05 -37.09 -17.78
CA ALA A 10 -23.07 -36.48 -16.43
C ALA A 10 -21.78 -35.70 -16.11
N VAL A 11 -21.17 -35.03 -17.11
CA VAL A 11 -19.98 -34.17 -16.92
C VAL A 11 -20.17 -32.85 -17.70
N ALA A 12 -21.27 -32.15 -17.39
CA ALA A 12 -21.65 -30.89 -18.03
C ALA A 12 -22.45 -29.96 -17.09
N ALA A 13 -22.29 -30.10 -15.77
CA ALA A 13 -23.12 -29.42 -14.75
C ALA A 13 -22.32 -28.80 -13.59
N THR A 14 -21.03 -28.52 -13.78
CA THR A 14 -20.16 -27.80 -12.82
C THR A 14 -19.30 -26.74 -13.50
N LEU A 15 -19.77 -26.19 -14.63
CA LEU A 15 -19.14 -25.05 -15.34
C LEU A 15 -19.91 -23.74 -15.18
N VAL A 16 -20.89 -23.69 -14.27
CA VAL A 16 -21.18 -22.44 -13.55
C VAL A 16 -20.32 -22.48 -12.30
N ALA A 17 -19.02 -22.27 -12.47
CA ALA A 17 -18.28 -21.60 -11.44
C ALA A 17 -18.96 -20.23 -11.31
N GLY A 18 -19.71 -20.04 -10.22
CA GLY A 18 -20.07 -18.67 -9.83
C GLY A 18 -18.77 -17.88 -9.78
N ALA A 19 -18.79 -16.62 -10.23
CA ALA A 19 -17.62 -15.76 -10.16
C ALA A 19 -17.24 -15.60 -8.68
N ALA A 20 -16.34 -16.46 -8.22
CA ALA A 20 -15.77 -16.40 -6.90
C ALA A 20 -14.91 -15.14 -6.93
N SER A 21 -15.36 -14.13 -6.17
CA SER A 21 -14.63 -12.89 -5.90
C SER A 21 -13.15 -13.22 -5.73
N ALA A 22 -12.35 -12.76 -6.68
CA ALA A 22 -10.98 -13.17 -6.84
C ALA A 22 -10.14 -12.15 -6.09
N SER A 23 -9.85 -12.44 -4.83
CA SER A 23 -8.93 -11.66 -3.99
C SER A 23 -7.70 -11.21 -4.81
N PRO A 24 -7.24 -9.96 -4.63
CA PRO A 24 -6.20 -9.32 -5.45
C PRO A 24 -5.07 -10.29 -5.74
N VAL A 25 -4.90 -10.63 -7.03
CA VAL A 25 -3.90 -11.61 -7.45
C VAL A 25 -2.55 -10.89 -7.56
N PHE A 26 -1.50 -11.51 -7.02
CA PHE A 26 -0.12 -11.03 -7.18
C PHE A 26 0.68 -12.08 -7.92
N GLU A 27 1.09 -11.78 -9.14
CA GLU A 27 1.83 -12.69 -10.00
C GLU A 27 3.35 -12.60 -9.77
N PRO A 28 4.12 -13.65 -10.12
CA PRO A 28 5.58 -13.59 -10.05
C PRO A 28 6.16 -12.51 -10.96
N GLY A 29 7.00 -11.63 -10.40
CA GLY A 29 7.54 -10.46 -11.07
C GLY A 29 6.89 -9.16 -10.60
N LYS A 30 6.90 -8.15 -11.47
CA LYS A 30 6.36 -6.81 -11.17
C LYS A 30 4.82 -6.83 -11.22
N ASN A 31 4.21 -6.27 -10.18
CA ASN A 31 2.79 -5.95 -10.08
C ASN A 31 2.69 -4.46 -9.79
N ASP A 32 2.01 -3.69 -10.62
CA ASP A 32 1.82 -2.24 -10.43
C ASP A 32 0.40 -1.98 -9.89
N LEU A 33 0.33 -1.50 -8.66
CA LEU A 33 -0.88 -1.28 -7.87
C LEU A 33 -1.30 0.17 -7.99
N TYR A 34 -2.32 0.45 -8.79
CA TYR A 34 -2.87 1.79 -8.94
C TYR A 34 -3.86 2.06 -7.82
N PHE A 35 -3.65 3.15 -7.06
CA PHE A 35 -4.52 3.50 -5.93
C PHE A 35 -4.94 4.96 -5.93
N ASN A 36 -6.03 5.23 -5.21
CA ASN A 36 -6.31 6.55 -4.66
C ASN A 36 -6.17 6.48 -3.14
N ASN A 37 -5.50 7.45 -2.54
CA ASN A 37 -5.57 7.69 -1.11
C ASN A 37 -6.53 8.86 -0.82
N LEU A 38 -6.99 8.96 0.43
CA LEU A 38 -7.66 10.14 0.98
C LEU A 38 -7.17 10.33 2.40
N GLU A 39 -6.63 11.50 2.74
CA GLU A 39 -5.99 11.71 4.04
C GLU A 39 -6.20 13.09 4.65
N ASN A 40 -5.83 13.17 5.92
CA ASN A 40 -5.89 14.34 6.77
C ASN A 40 -4.65 14.40 7.65
N GLN A 41 -4.13 15.60 7.86
CA GLN A 41 -3.11 15.88 8.86
C GLN A 41 -3.78 16.14 10.21
N TYR A 42 -3.44 15.35 11.22
CA TYR A 42 -3.90 15.47 12.60
C TYR A 42 -2.79 15.93 13.52
N ARG A 43 -3.13 16.84 14.44
CA ARG A 43 -2.26 17.30 15.52
C ARG A 43 -2.95 17.02 16.86
N SER A 44 -2.21 16.56 17.86
CA SER A 44 -2.79 16.26 19.17
C SER A 44 -3.32 17.53 19.85
N ASP A 45 -4.38 17.43 20.67
CA ASP A 45 -4.99 18.57 21.37
C ASP A 45 -3.95 19.39 22.16
N ALA A 46 -2.99 18.71 22.79
CA ALA A 46 -1.90 19.34 23.52
C ALA A 46 -0.93 20.10 22.60
N SER A 47 -0.57 19.52 21.44
CA SER A 47 0.28 20.19 20.45
C SER A 47 -0.45 21.36 19.79
N CYS A 48 -1.73 21.24 19.45
CA CYS A 48 -2.57 22.34 18.97
C CYS A 48 -2.62 23.51 19.97
N ALA A 49 -2.74 23.22 21.28
CA ALA A 49 -2.75 24.26 22.31
C ALA A 49 -1.38 24.95 22.50
N GLN A 50 -0.27 24.27 22.16
CA GLN A 50 1.09 24.79 22.31
C GLN A 50 1.60 25.53 21.06
N VAL A 51 1.35 24.96 19.88
CA VAL A 51 1.91 25.40 18.58
C VAL A 51 0.88 26.18 17.76
N GLY A 52 -0.41 25.95 17.97
CA GLY A 52 -1.49 26.50 17.15
C GLY A 52 -1.67 25.72 15.83
N GLY A 53 -2.22 26.40 14.83
CA GLY A 53 -2.35 25.88 13.48
C GLY A 53 -3.37 24.75 13.30
N CYS A 54 -4.41 24.68 14.13
CA CYS A 54 -5.46 23.66 14.04
C CYS A 54 -6.83 24.29 13.76
N LEU A 55 -7.70 23.58 13.02
CA LEU A 55 -9.06 24.03 12.67
C LEU A 55 -10.02 24.08 13.88
N GLY A 56 -9.61 23.55 15.04
CA GLY A 56 -10.34 23.63 16.30
C GLY A 56 -10.84 22.29 16.83
N THR A 57 -11.31 22.30 18.08
CA THR A 57 -11.78 21.10 18.80
C THR A 57 -12.96 20.43 18.10
N GLY A 58 -12.92 19.10 17.98
CA GLY A 58 -13.98 18.30 17.34
C GLY A 58 -13.87 18.19 15.82
N THR A 59 -12.81 18.70 15.21
CA THR A 59 -12.49 18.48 13.79
C THR A 59 -11.82 17.13 13.52
N GLY A 60 -11.17 16.54 14.53
CA GLY A 60 -10.54 15.22 14.49
C GLY A 60 -11.14 14.22 15.49
N PRO A 61 -10.56 13.01 15.60
CA PRO A 61 -10.92 12.03 16.62
C PRO A 61 -10.54 12.51 18.04
N THR A 62 -10.98 11.80 19.07
CA THR A 62 -10.74 12.23 20.47
C THR A 62 -9.25 12.32 20.77
N GLY A 63 -8.79 13.48 21.26
CA GLY A 63 -7.37 13.75 21.53
C GLY A 63 -6.63 14.45 20.38
N TYR A 64 -7.28 14.66 19.23
CA TYR A 64 -6.69 15.22 18.02
C TYR A 64 -7.61 16.24 17.33
N GLN A 65 -7.01 17.17 16.59
CA GLN A 65 -7.69 18.12 15.71
C GLN A 65 -7.06 18.06 14.32
N LEU A 66 -7.78 18.50 13.31
CA LEU A 66 -7.20 18.71 11.99
C LEU A 66 -6.23 19.90 12.04
N ALA A 67 -5.04 19.73 11.48
CA ALA A 67 -4.19 20.86 11.14
C ALA A 67 -4.88 21.71 10.06
N ASP A 68 -4.65 23.03 10.10
CA ASP A 68 -5.20 23.97 9.13
C ASP A 68 -4.33 24.04 7.86
N PRO A 69 -4.78 23.51 6.70
CA PRO A 69 -3.99 23.51 5.48
C PRO A 69 -3.88 24.90 4.84
N THR A 70 -4.62 25.90 5.34
CA THR A 70 -4.57 27.28 4.82
C THR A 70 -3.36 28.07 5.32
N ILE A 71 -2.59 27.49 6.26
CA ILE A 71 -1.40 28.09 6.86
C ILE A 71 -0.16 27.44 6.23
N ALA A 72 0.70 28.26 5.64
CA ALA A 72 1.98 27.82 5.08
C ALA A 72 2.92 27.28 6.17
N GLY A 73 3.65 26.21 5.85
CA GLY A 73 4.61 25.58 6.77
C GLY A 73 4.01 24.97 8.03
N ASN A 74 2.70 24.66 8.03
CA ASN A 74 1.97 24.17 9.20
C ASN A 74 2.12 22.65 9.44
N ILE A 75 3.28 22.07 9.13
CA ILE A 75 3.61 20.67 9.41
C ILE A 75 4.70 20.62 10.47
N VAL A 76 4.47 19.92 11.58
CA VAL A 76 5.42 19.83 12.71
C VAL A 76 5.63 18.39 13.15
N GLN A 77 6.76 18.17 13.86
CA GLN A 77 7.07 16.89 14.47
C GLN A 77 5.95 16.40 15.40
N GLY A 78 5.57 15.13 15.28
CA GLY A 78 4.49 14.51 16.04
C GLY A 78 3.08 14.75 15.47
N ASP A 79 2.94 15.45 14.34
CA ASP A 79 1.72 15.38 13.54
C ASP A 79 1.56 13.99 12.92
N ILE A 80 0.32 13.58 12.68
CA ILE A 80 -0.02 12.28 12.08
C ILE A 80 -0.79 12.52 10.79
N PHE A 81 -0.27 12.05 9.67
CA PHE A 81 -1.03 11.93 8.42
C PHE A 81 -1.75 10.59 8.46
N ALA A 82 -3.09 10.61 8.47
CA ALA A 82 -3.89 9.40 8.53
C ALA A 82 -5.07 9.44 7.54
N GLY A 83 -5.32 8.29 6.93
CA GLY A 83 -6.17 8.21 5.75
C GLY A 83 -6.58 6.79 5.38
N VAL A 84 -7.29 6.71 4.26
CA VAL A 84 -7.71 5.45 3.63
C VAL A 84 -7.08 5.32 2.26
N ILE A 85 -6.81 4.09 1.85
CA ILE A 85 -6.27 3.75 0.53
C ILE A 85 -7.23 2.79 -0.17
N ARG A 86 -7.41 2.96 -1.48
CA ARG A 86 -8.25 2.11 -2.33
C ARG A 86 -7.52 1.79 -3.62
N PHE A 87 -7.27 0.51 -3.86
CA PHE A 87 -6.65 0.03 -5.09
C PHE A 87 -7.69 -0.14 -6.18
N GLN A 88 -7.46 0.47 -7.35
CA GLN A 88 -8.33 0.41 -8.52
C GLN A 88 -8.04 -0.81 -9.39
N ASN A 89 -6.76 -1.10 -9.60
CA ASN A 89 -6.26 -2.22 -10.39
C ASN A 89 -4.85 -2.62 -9.98
N ILE A 90 -4.47 -3.83 -10.36
CA ILE A 90 -3.12 -4.38 -10.23
C ILE A 90 -2.72 -4.88 -11.61
N ASP A 91 -1.73 -4.26 -12.22
CA ASP A 91 -1.25 -4.62 -13.56
C ASP A 91 -0.01 -5.51 -13.44
N HIS A 92 -0.03 -6.67 -14.09
CA HIS A 92 1.04 -7.65 -14.00
C HIS A 92 2.03 -7.50 -15.18
N ILE A 93 3.29 -7.90 -14.95
CA ILE A 93 4.36 -7.86 -15.95
C ILE A 93 4.06 -8.67 -17.24
N ASP A 94 3.13 -9.63 -17.20
CA ASP A 94 2.71 -10.42 -18.37
C ASP A 94 1.63 -9.71 -19.22
N GLY A 95 1.09 -8.59 -18.75
CA GLY A 95 0.01 -7.81 -19.38
C GLY A 95 -1.40 -8.22 -18.96
N SER A 96 -1.55 -9.15 -18.01
CA SER A 96 -2.82 -9.38 -17.31
C SER A 96 -3.04 -8.33 -16.21
N GLN A 97 -4.28 -8.20 -15.73
CA GLN A 97 -4.66 -7.23 -14.70
C GLN A 97 -5.73 -7.80 -13.78
N TRP A 98 -5.65 -7.49 -12.49
CA TRP A 98 -6.78 -7.54 -11.57
C TRP A 98 -7.47 -6.16 -11.56
N LEU A 99 -8.79 -6.13 -11.63
CA LEU A 99 -9.59 -4.89 -11.59
C LEU A 99 -10.52 -4.94 -10.38
N GLN A 100 -10.57 -3.84 -9.62
CA GLN A 100 -11.50 -3.71 -8.51
C GLN A 100 -12.95 -3.71 -9.02
N ALA A 101 -13.80 -4.51 -8.39
CA ALA A 101 -15.23 -4.56 -8.68
C ALA A 101 -16.05 -4.04 -7.49
N GLY A 102 -17.35 -3.76 -7.72
CA GLY A 102 -18.24 -3.28 -6.66
C GLY A 102 -18.49 -4.27 -5.51
N ASN A 103 -17.98 -5.50 -5.61
CA ASN A 103 -18.04 -6.59 -4.63
C ASN A 103 -16.69 -7.32 -4.51
N ASP A 104 -15.60 -6.69 -4.94
CA ASP A 104 -14.23 -7.21 -4.89
C ASP A 104 -13.29 -6.03 -4.72
N GLN A 105 -13.00 -5.72 -3.46
CA GLN A 105 -12.36 -4.48 -3.04
C GLN A 105 -11.02 -4.78 -2.37
N PHE A 106 -9.96 -4.13 -2.82
CA PHE A 106 -8.69 -4.10 -2.10
C PHE A 106 -8.45 -2.68 -1.61
N GLN A 107 -8.33 -2.54 -0.29
CA GLN A 107 -8.41 -1.25 0.39
C GLN A 107 -7.74 -1.31 1.75
N GLY A 108 -7.61 -0.18 2.43
CA GLY A 108 -7.16 -0.17 3.81
C GLY A 108 -7.07 1.19 4.45
N TYR A 109 -6.41 1.20 5.60
CA TYR A 109 -6.13 2.36 6.42
C TYR A 109 -4.62 2.54 6.58
N PHE A 110 -4.16 3.77 6.68
CA PHE A 110 -2.78 4.09 6.99
C PHE A 110 -2.70 5.29 7.94
N ALA A 111 -1.63 5.32 8.73
CA ALA A 111 -1.28 6.46 9.56
C ALA A 111 0.24 6.50 9.77
N GLN A 112 0.85 7.65 9.49
CA GLN A 112 2.28 7.90 9.58
C GLN A 112 2.56 9.15 10.42
N GLU A 113 3.53 9.08 11.32
CA GLU A 113 3.89 10.17 12.23
C GLU A 113 5.08 10.96 11.68
N VAL A 114 5.02 12.29 11.72
CA VAL A 114 6.13 13.15 11.31
C VAL A 114 7.27 13.04 12.33
N LEU A 115 8.36 12.37 11.95
CA LEU A 115 9.58 12.27 12.75
C LEU A 115 10.38 13.58 12.74
N THR A 116 10.61 14.15 11.55
CA THR A 116 11.34 15.42 11.38
C THR A 116 10.91 16.14 10.12
N VAL A 117 10.91 17.47 10.17
CA VAL A 117 10.85 18.34 8.98
C VAL A 117 12.20 19.05 8.84
N GLY A 118 12.83 18.97 7.68
CA GLY A 118 14.16 19.56 7.42
C GLY A 118 14.30 20.10 6.00
N PRO A 119 15.20 21.06 5.74
CA PRO A 119 15.36 21.67 4.42
C PRO A 119 16.07 20.72 3.43
N VAL A 120 15.57 20.65 2.19
CA VAL A 120 16.22 19.96 1.06
C VAL A 120 16.17 20.88 -0.16
N GLY A 121 17.32 21.48 -0.50
CA GLY A 121 17.41 22.48 -1.57
C GLY A 121 16.58 23.73 -1.25
N THR A 122 15.56 24.00 -2.07
CA THR A 122 14.56 25.06 -1.85
C THR A 122 13.26 24.54 -1.23
N ALA A 123 13.10 23.22 -1.12
CA ALA A 123 11.95 22.55 -0.53
C ALA A 123 12.25 22.10 0.92
N ALA A 124 11.29 21.44 1.54
CA ALA A 124 11.49 20.69 2.78
C ALA A 124 11.23 19.20 2.56
N GLN A 125 12.03 18.36 3.23
CA GLN A 125 11.75 16.94 3.41
C GLN A 125 11.03 16.74 4.74
N ILE A 126 9.85 16.13 4.66
CA ILE A 126 9.07 15.63 5.78
C ILE A 126 9.42 14.15 5.92
N THR A 127 10.12 13.75 6.97
CA THR A 127 10.46 12.34 7.22
C THR A 127 9.43 11.73 8.16
N PHE A 128 8.89 10.58 7.80
CA PHE A 128 7.87 9.88 8.57
C PHE A 128 8.44 8.68 9.33
N GLN A 129 7.67 8.21 10.31
CA GLN A 129 7.90 6.99 11.08
C GLN A 129 6.58 6.24 11.35
N ASN A 130 6.67 4.97 11.74
CA ASN A 130 5.56 4.26 12.37
C ASN A 130 5.10 5.05 13.61
N LEU A 131 3.81 4.98 13.94
CA LEU A 131 3.27 5.68 15.11
C LEU A 131 4.00 5.29 16.41
N THR A 132 4.49 6.29 17.13
CA THR A 132 5.04 6.17 18.49
C THR A 132 3.98 6.39 19.57
N VAL A 133 2.86 6.99 19.18
CA VAL A 133 1.64 7.19 19.96
C VAL A 133 0.55 6.19 19.55
N ALA A 134 -0.59 6.20 20.25
CA ALA A 134 -1.74 5.40 19.86
C ALA A 134 -2.33 5.90 18.53
N ASP A 135 -2.77 4.97 17.67
CA ASP A 135 -3.49 5.29 16.44
C ASP A 135 -4.76 6.12 16.75
N PRO A 136 -4.93 7.33 16.19
CA PRO A 136 -6.12 8.17 16.39
C PRO A 136 -7.45 7.49 16.09
N PHE A 137 -7.45 6.44 15.23
CA PHE A 137 -8.64 5.67 14.88
C PHE A 137 -8.64 4.21 15.37
N GLY A 138 -7.55 3.76 16.03
CA GLY A 138 -7.47 2.44 16.68
C GLY A 138 -7.48 1.22 15.74
N VAL A 139 -7.10 1.39 14.48
CA VAL A 139 -7.06 0.34 13.44
C VAL A 139 -5.70 -0.36 13.38
N LEU A 140 -4.59 0.38 13.52
CA LEU A 140 -3.22 -0.12 13.45
C LEU A 140 -2.76 -0.74 14.79
N ALA A 141 -1.94 -1.78 14.68
CA ALA A 141 -1.15 -2.29 15.80
C ALA A 141 0.24 -1.62 15.86
N ALA A 142 0.95 -1.82 16.97
CA ALA A 142 2.29 -1.26 17.16
C ALA A 142 3.27 -1.77 16.09
N GLY A 143 4.01 -0.84 15.47
CA GLY A 143 4.95 -1.12 14.38
C GLY A 143 4.33 -1.17 12.99
N GLU A 144 3.00 -1.00 12.86
CA GLU A 144 2.32 -0.84 11.59
C GLU A 144 2.21 0.64 11.20
N MET A 145 2.19 0.90 9.90
CA MET A 145 1.96 2.21 9.30
C MET A 145 0.82 2.15 8.26
N MET A 146 0.55 0.97 7.72
CA MET A 146 -0.60 0.68 6.84
C MET A 146 -1.18 -0.70 7.15
N ARG A 147 -2.50 -0.87 7.03
CA ARG A 147 -3.21 -2.13 7.22
C ARG A 147 -4.26 -2.31 6.13
N LEU A 148 -4.13 -3.38 5.36
CA LEU A 148 -4.91 -3.65 4.15
C LEU A 148 -5.88 -4.82 4.33
N TYR A 149 -6.98 -4.76 3.59
CA TYR A 149 -8.14 -5.64 3.67
C TYR A 149 -8.66 -5.97 2.27
N VAL A 150 -9.18 -7.19 2.11
CA VAL A 150 -9.97 -7.61 0.95
C VAL A 150 -11.43 -7.67 1.38
N ASP A 151 -12.29 -6.83 0.80
CA ASP A 151 -13.73 -6.88 1.04
C ASP A 151 -14.49 -7.46 -0.17
N ASN A 152 -15.52 -8.24 0.14
CA ASN A 152 -16.43 -8.90 -0.79
C ASN A 152 -17.83 -8.24 -0.76
N GLY A 153 -18.03 -7.24 0.10
CA GLY A 153 -19.25 -6.48 0.31
C GLY A 153 -19.53 -5.46 -0.79
N ALA A 154 -20.78 -5.02 -0.85
CA ALA A 154 -21.27 -4.05 -1.84
C ALA A 154 -21.01 -2.58 -1.45
N THR A 155 -20.32 -2.35 -0.33
CA THR A 155 -20.18 -1.05 0.34
C THR A 155 -18.87 -0.35 -0.03
N VAL A 156 -18.71 -0.08 -1.32
CA VAL A 156 -17.55 0.67 -1.83
C VAL A 156 -17.49 2.06 -1.21
N PHE A 157 -16.40 2.39 -0.51
CA PHE A 157 -16.20 3.77 -0.06
C PHE A 157 -15.81 4.69 -1.24
N THR A 158 -16.28 5.92 -1.14
CA THR A 158 -15.90 7.04 -2.00
C THR A 158 -15.48 8.20 -1.10
N SER A 159 -14.96 9.28 -1.68
CA SER A 159 -14.67 10.52 -0.96
C SER A 159 -15.87 11.12 -0.20
N SER A 160 -17.11 10.66 -0.42
CA SER A 160 -18.31 11.11 0.29
C SER A 160 -19.14 10.00 0.96
N THR A 161 -18.83 8.72 0.74
CA THR A 161 -19.64 7.60 1.25
C THR A 161 -19.41 7.41 2.75
N GLY A 162 -20.45 7.63 3.57
CA GLY A 162 -20.35 7.52 5.04
C GLY A 162 -20.22 8.86 5.78
N GLY A 163 -20.08 9.98 5.06
CA GLY A 163 -20.28 11.36 5.54
C GLY A 163 -19.34 11.85 6.66
N THR A 164 -18.44 11.02 7.16
CA THR A 164 -17.49 11.31 8.25
C THR A 164 -16.20 10.52 8.02
N VAL A 165 -15.07 11.00 8.52
CA VAL A 165 -13.79 10.27 8.44
C VAL A 165 -13.91 8.87 9.04
N ALA A 166 -14.45 8.77 10.27
CA ALA A 166 -14.60 7.49 10.96
C ALA A 166 -15.54 6.52 10.22
N GLY A 167 -16.60 7.02 9.56
CA GLY A 167 -17.47 6.22 8.71
C GLY A 167 -16.76 5.67 7.47
N ILE A 168 -15.92 6.48 6.82
CA ILE A 168 -15.12 6.05 5.66
C ILE A 168 -14.04 5.04 6.09
N ILE A 169 -13.35 5.27 7.22
CA ILE A 169 -12.36 4.32 7.75
C ILE A 169 -13.02 2.98 8.10
N ALA A 170 -14.21 2.98 8.71
CA ALA A 170 -14.95 1.75 8.98
C ALA A 170 -15.29 0.98 7.70
N LEU A 171 -15.67 1.67 6.61
CA LEU A 171 -15.91 1.06 5.29
C LEU A 171 -14.63 0.62 4.56
N ALA A 172 -13.47 1.23 4.86
CA ALA A 172 -12.18 0.83 4.28
C ALA A 172 -11.55 -0.37 5.01
N THR A 173 -12.14 -0.82 6.12
CA THR A 173 -11.56 -1.79 7.07
C THR A 173 -12.53 -2.89 7.52
N ASP A 174 -13.71 -2.99 6.88
CA ASP A 174 -14.75 -3.99 7.18
C ASP A 174 -14.49 -5.38 6.56
N GLY A 175 -13.57 -5.46 5.60
CA GLY A 175 -13.18 -6.69 4.91
C GLY A 175 -12.32 -7.68 5.70
N VAL A 176 -11.90 -8.74 5.03
CA VAL A 176 -10.95 -9.72 5.57
C VAL A 176 -9.55 -9.14 5.56
N PHE A 177 -8.88 -9.13 6.73
CA PHE A 177 -7.50 -8.67 6.86
C PHE A 177 -6.55 -9.40 5.88
N TRP A 178 -5.91 -8.63 5.02
CA TRP A 178 -4.91 -9.09 4.05
C TRP A 178 -3.52 -9.05 4.67
N GLY A 179 -3.10 -7.93 5.24
CA GLY A 179 -1.77 -7.77 5.78
C GLY A 179 -1.46 -6.33 6.16
N SER A 180 -0.47 -6.14 7.02
CA SER A 180 0.00 -4.83 7.46
C SER A 180 1.44 -4.58 7.06
N LEU A 181 1.72 -3.31 6.76
CA LEU A 181 3.00 -2.81 6.29
C LEU A 181 3.54 -1.75 7.26
N GLY A 182 4.85 -1.61 7.35
CA GLY A 182 5.50 -0.62 8.21
C GLY A 182 7.02 -0.56 8.04
N LEU A 183 7.66 0.35 8.77
CA LEU A 183 9.10 0.49 8.80
C LEU A 183 9.70 -0.51 9.80
N SER A 184 10.65 -1.34 9.36
CA SER A 184 11.41 -2.23 10.23
C SER A 184 12.70 -1.55 10.70
N ALA A 185 13.12 -1.81 11.95
CA ALA A 185 14.40 -1.34 12.47
C ALA A 185 15.55 -2.25 11.98
N GLY A 186 16.59 -1.66 11.39
CA GLY A 186 17.81 -2.37 10.97
C GLY A 186 18.51 -1.68 9.79
N ASN A 187 19.63 -2.27 9.32
CA ASN A 187 20.43 -1.75 8.17
C ASN A 187 19.68 -1.72 6.82
N ASN A 188 18.43 -2.17 6.84
CA ASN A 188 17.59 -2.61 5.74
C ASN A 188 16.18 -2.01 5.87
N GLY A 189 16.03 -1.01 6.74
CA GLY A 189 14.75 -0.41 7.09
C GLY A 189 14.08 0.21 5.87
N GLY A 190 12.75 0.13 5.85
CA GLY A 190 11.95 0.93 4.94
C GLY A 190 12.17 2.42 5.18
N TYR A 191 11.79 3.24 4.21
CA TYR A 191 11.69 4.70 4.36
C TYR A 191 10.25 5.15 4.11
N ALA A 192 9.93 6.31 4.66
CA ALA A 192 8.76 7.09 4.27
C ALA A 192 9.13 8.56 4.43
N TYR A 193 9.04 9.33 3.35
CA TYR A 193 9.25 10.77 3.36
C TYR A 193 8.39 11.45 2.29
N ALA A 194 8.26 12.77 2.39
CA ALA A 194 7.73 13.60 1.31
C ALA A 194 8.62 14.83 1.09
N ILE A 195 8.65 15.33 -0.14
CA ILE A 195 9.28 16.59 -0.53
C ILE A 195 8.16 17.60 -0.83
N ASP A 196 8.22 18.77 -0.19
CA ASP A 196 7.15 19.78 -0.24
C ASP A 196 7.67 21.23 -0.22
N ASP A 197 6.92 22.15 -0.85
CA ASP A 197 7.15 23.59 -0.73
C ASP A 197 6.34 24.17 0.45
N LEU A 198 6.92 24.05 1.64
CA LEU A 198 6.37 24.62 2.88
C LEU A 198 6.28 26.15 2.90
N THR A 199 6.68 26.88 1.85
CA THR A 199 6.38 28.31 1.72
C THR A 199 4.98 28.58 1.19
N ALA A 200 4.35 27.60 0.53
CA ALA A 200 2.95 27.60 0.16
C ALA A 200 2.06 27.09 1.31
N ALA A 201 0.78 27.44 1.27
CA ALA A 201 -0.25 26.78 2.07
C ALA A 201 -0.65 25.46 1.38
N GLY A 202 -0.91 24.40 2.14
CA GLY A 202 -1.32 23.09 1.61
C GLY A 202 -2.67 23.08 0.89
N ASN A 203 -3.43 24.18 0.90
CA ASN A 203 -4.62 24.36 0.06
C ASN A 203 -4.37 25.24 -1.19
N ALA A 204 -3.12 25.64 -1.45
CA ALA A 204 -2.78 26.46 -2.60
C ALA A 204 -2.82 25.63 -3.89
N PRO A 205 -3.32 26.18 -5.01
CA PRO A 205 -3.31 25.48 -6.29
C PRO A 205 -1.86 25.27 -6.75
N ASN A 206 -1.58 24.06 -7.25
CA ASN A 206 -0.26 23.60 -7.73
C ASN A 206 0.80 23.41 -6.62
N THR A 207 0.39 23.01 -5.41
CA THR A 207 1.30 22.34 -4.46
C THR A 207 1.46 20.89 -4.91
N SER A 208 2.61 20.56 -5.51
CA SER A 208 2.99 19.18 -5.86
C SER A 208 3.85 18.62 -4.74
N THR A 209 3.21 18.05 -3.72
CA THR A 209 3.91 17.34 -2.64
C THR A 209 4.19 15.92 -3.11
N GLU A 210 5.46 15.56 -3.32
CA GLU A 210 5.84 14.20 -3.73
C GLU A 210 6.16 13.34 -2.51
N SER A 211 5.44 12.25 -2.29
CA SER A 211 5.70 11.28 -1.23
C SER A 211 6.38 10.03 -1.78
N PHE A 212 7.32 9.48 -1.01
CA PHE A 212 8.14 8.32 -1.33
C PHE A 212 8.12 7.37 -0.14
N LEU A 213 7.79 6.10 -0.39
CA LEU A 213 7.73 5.08 0.65
C LEU A 213 8.25 3.74 0.16
N ALA A 214 8.79 2.98 1.10
CA ALA A 214 9.02 1.55 0.95
C ALA A 214 8.85 0.88 2.30
N MET A 215 8.03 -0.18 2.34
CA MET A 215 7.58 -0.78 3.59
C MET A 215 7.80 -2.29 3.63
N ASN A 216 7.91 -2.82 4.84
CA ASN A 216 8.08 -4.24 5.12
C ASN A 216 6.74 -4.83 5.57
N LEU A 217 6.51 -6.12 5.29
CA LEU A 217 5.37 -6.87 5.82
C LEU A 217 5.54 -7.07 7.33
N VAL A 218 4.71 -6.40 8.12
CA VAL A 218 4.69 -6.49 9.58
C VAL A 218 3.89 -7.70 10.04
N THR A 219 2.72 -7.95 9.45
CA THR A 219 1.90 -9.12 9.75
C THR A 219 1.10 -9.56 8.52
N ALA A 220 1.14 -10.86 8.21
CA ALA A 220 0.28 -11.46 7.19
C ALA A 220 -1.12 -11.75 7.77
N GLY A 221 -2.16 -11.38 7.04
CA GLY A 221 -3.55 -11.69 7.36
C GLY A 221 -4.04 -13.01 6.75
N ALA A 222 -5.33 -13.29 6.91
CA ALA A 222 -5.94 -14.53 6.41
C ALA A 222 -6.18 -14.50 4.88
N ALA A 223 -6.33 -13.31 4.29
CA ALA A 223 -6.42 -13.12 2.84
C ALA A 223 -5.05 -12.92 2.16
N TYR A 224 -3.95 -13.05 2.90
CA TYR A 224 -2.61 -12.75 2.41
C TYR A 224 -2.11 -13.72 1.34
N ASN A 225 -1.62 -13.20 0.22
CA ASN A 225 -1.25 -14.00 -0.94
C ASN A 225 -0.05 -13.47 -1.77
N ALA A 226 0.63 -12.40 -1.35
CA ALA A 226 1.71 -11.78 -2.14
C ALA A 226 3.10 -12.45 -2.03
N GLY A 227 3.36 -13.29 -1.02
CA GLY A 227 4.70 -13.85 -0.78
C GLY A 227 5.43 -13.17 0.39
N GLN A 228 6.74 -12.97 0.35
CA GLN A 228 7.49 -12.31 1.44
C GLN A 228 7.97 -10.91 1.01
N LEU A 229 7.75 -9.86 1.82
CA LEU A 229 8.10 -8.45 1.49
C LEU A 229 8.98 -7.78 2.61
N ASN A 230 10.34 -7.70 2.57
CA ASN A 230 11.22 -6.90 3.52
C ASN A 230 12.69 -6.51 3.01
N LEU A 231 13.15 -5.23 2.86
CA LEU A 231 14.43 -4.63 2.25
C LEU A 231 14.47 -4.27 0.73
N ILE A 232 14.34 -2.98 0.39
CA ILE A 232 14.01 -2.39 -0.94
C ILE A 232 14.72 -2.91 -2.22
N ASN A 233 13.98 -2.86 -3.35
CA ASN A 233 14.53 -2.76 -4.71
C ASN A 233 13.67 -1.82 -5.58
N ASP A 234 13.72 -0.52 -5.29
CA ASP A 234 13.03 0.51 -6.08
C ASP A 234 13.79 0.81 -7.38
N PHE A 235 13.12 0.65 -8.51
CA PHE A 235 13.65 0.99 -9.84
C PHE A 235 13.32 2.44 -10.26
N ASN A 236 12.40 3.11 -9.57
CA ASN A 236 11.86 4.42 -9.94
C ASN A 236 12.51 5.60 -9.18
N GLU A 237 12.94 5.45 -7.91
CA GLU A 237 13.49 6.55 -7.10
C GLU A 237 14.85 7.11 -7.59
N SER A 238 15.35 6.68 -8.75
CA SER A 238 16.60 7.20 -9.34
C SER A 238 16.53 8.66 -9.82
N VAL A 239 15.36 9.32 -9.74
CA VAL A 239 15.07 10.62 -10.36
C VAL A 239 15.04 11.77 -9.34
N GLU A 240 14.30 11.62 -8.23
CA GLU A 240 14.17 12.61 -7.16
C GLU A 240 14.27 11.87 -5.80
N GLY A 241 15.36 12.04 -5.05
CA GLY A 241 15.53 11.48 -3.69
C GLY A 241 16.60 10.40 -3.54
N GLY A 242 16.55 9.35 -4.37
CA GLY A 242 17.62 8.36 -4.52
C GLY A 242 17.84 7.40 -3.33
N VAL A 243 17.24 6.21 -3.41
CA VAL A 243 17.69 5.00 -2.70
C VAL A 243 19.21 4.90 -2.76
N SER A 244 19.88 5.16 -1.62
CA SER A 244 21.34 5.01 -1.56
C SER A 244 21.71 3.57 -1.93
N ALA A 245 22.84 3.35 -2.63
CA ALA A 245 23.18 2.03 -3.16
C ALA A 245 23.31 0.89 -2.11
N GLY A 246 23.30 1.22 -0.80
CA GLY A 246 23.23 0.25 0.30
C GLY A 246 21.81 -0.17 0.72
N LEU A 247 20.76 0.40 0.11
CA LEU A 247 19.36 0.06 0.32
C LEU A 247 18.78 -0.83 -0.81
N ILE A 248 19.58 -1.14 -1.84
CA ILE A 248 19.21 -2.09 -2.91
C ILE A 248 19.82 -3.46 -2.58
N CYS A 249 19.00 -4.50 -2.48
CA CYS A 249 19.49 -5.87 -2.35
C CYS A 249 20.46 -6.26 -3.48
N SER A 250 21.69 -6.68 -3.16
CA SER A 250 22.57 -7.32 -4.14
C SER A 250 22.08 -8.72 -4.52
N ALA A 251 22.52 -9.24 -5.66
CA ALA A 251 22.19 -10.61 -6.10
C ALA A 251 22.64 -11.71 -5.10
N ALA A 252 23.61 -11.42 -4.21
CA ALA A 252 24.03 -12.33 -3.15
C ALA A 252 23.08 -12.28 -1.93
N GLU A 253 22.48 -11.12 -1.65
CA GLU A 253 21.48 -10.95 -0.60
C GLU A 253 20.13 -11.55 -1.00
N ILE A 254 19.69 -11.35 -2.25
CA ILE A 254 18.51 -12.02 -2.84
C ILE A 254 18.62 -13.55 -2.75
N ALA A 255 19.83 -14.10 -2.87
CA ALA A 255 20.08 -15.54 -2.81
C ALA A 255 20.15 -16.11 -1.37
N ASN A 256 20.20 -15.26 -0.35
CA ASN A 256 20.38 -15.68 1.04
C ASN A 256 19.06 -15.61 1.81
N VAL A 257 18.42 -16.74 2.09
CA VAL A 257 17.12 -16.83 2.79
C VAL A 257 17.08 -16.25 4.22
N ALA A 258 18.22 -15.87 4.80
CA ALA A 258 18.30 -15.15 6.08
C ALA A 258 18.37 -13.62 5.90
N VAL A 259 18.55 -13.15 4.67
CA VAL A 259 18.30 -11.79 4.22
C VAL A 259 16.98 -11.82 3.46
N GLN A 260 16.21 -10.74 3.50
CA GLN A 260 14.93 -10.64 2.83
C GLN A 260 15.03 -9.48 1.82
N CYS A 261 14.09 -9.34 0.86
CA CYS A 261 13.94 -8.11 0.06
C CYS A 261 12.47 -7.58 0.07
N THR A 262 12.28 -6.24 0.12
CA THR A 262 11.03 -5.45 0.18
C THR A 262 10.59 -5.29 -1.23
N GLU A 263 9.36 -5.73 -1.42
CA GLU A 263 8.76 -5.75 -2.73
C GLU A 263 7.76 -4.59 -2.86
N TYR A 264 7.25 -4.01 -1.76
CA TYR A 264 6.35 -2.83 -1.73
C TYR A 264 7.13 -1.50 -1.70
N VAL A 265 7.11 -0.81 -2.84
CA VAL A 265 7.57 0.57 -3.01
C VAL A 265 6.42 1.42 -3.55
N GLY A 266 6.39 2.71 -3.24
CA GLY A 266 5.34 3.60 -3.73
C GLY A 266 5.80 5.05 -3.80
N THR A 267 5.38 5.72 -4.86
CA THR A 267 5.41 7.17 -4.99
C THR A 267 3.98 7.69 -4.93
N SER A 268 3.77 8.93 -4.49
CA SER A 268 2.50 9.62 -4.77
C SER A 268 2.60 11.14 -4.77
N GLU A 269 2.09 11.77 -5.82
CA GLU A 269 1.71 13.19 -5.81
C GLU A 269 0.48 13.40 -4.91
N ILE A 270 0.68 14.09 -3.77
CA ILE A 270 -0.37 14.49 -2.84
C ILE A 270 -0.87 15.88 -3.23
N GLU A 271 -2.17 16.00 -3.48
CA GLU A 271 -2.86 17.24 -3.82
C GLU A 271 -3.94 17.62 -2.79
N PHE A 272 -4.29 18.91 -2.77
CA PHE A 272 -5.45 19.37 -2.02
C PHE A 272 -6.75 18.84 -2.64
N ASN A 273 -7.53 18.10 -1.85
CA ASN A 273 -8.77 17.48 -2.30
C ASN A 273 -9.81 18.57 -2.62
N THR A 274 -10.04 18.78 -3.92
CA THR A 274 -11.03 19.74 -4.44
C THR A 274 -12.48 19.41 -4.06
N ASN A 275 -12.75 18.19 -3.57
CA ASN A 275 -14.04 17.80 -3.01
C ASN A 275 -14.11 17.96 -1.49
N SER A 276 -13.06 18.44 -0.81
CA SER A 276 -13.04 18.64 0.65
C SER A 276 -14.07 19.67 1.12
N PHE A 277 -14.48 19.58 2.39
CA PHE A 277 -15.38 20.57 3.00
C PHE A 277 -14.79 22.01 2.99
N LEU A 278 -13.46 22.15 3.05
CA LEU A 278 -12.79 23.45 2.90
C LEU A 278 -12.86 24.00 1.46
N ALA A 279 -13.01 23.13 0.46
CA ALA A 279 -13.26 23.49 -0.94
C ALA A 279 -14.75 23.72 -1.27
N ASN A 280 -15.66 23.67 -0.28
CA ASN A 280 -17.13 23.61 -0.44
C ASN A 280 -17.66 22.30 -1.04
N GLY A 281 -16.88 21.22 -1.00
CA GLY A 281 -17.33 19.87 -1.33
C GLY A 281 -17.84 19.07 -0.11
N ASN A 282 -18.09 17.77 -0.31
CA ASN A 282 -18.68 16.87 0.69
C ASN A 282 -17.69 15.89 1.32
N SER A 283 -16.40 15.94 0.95
CA SER A 283 -15.37 15.06 1.50
C SER A 283 -14.89 15.55 2.86
N PRO A 284 -14.82 14.66 3.88
CA PRO A 284 -14.22 14.98 5.17
C PRO A 284 -12.68 14.87 5.14
N PHE A 285 -12.09 14.44 4.01
CA PHE A 285 -10.65 14.42 3.77
C PHE A 285 -10.20 15.67 3.02
N LEU A 286 -9.11 16.26 3.49
CA LEU A 286 -8.52 17.50 3.00
C LEU A 286 -7.52 17.27 1.86
N PHE A 287 -6.88 16.11 1.84
CA PHE A 287 -5.88 15.73 0.83
C PHE A 287 -6.30 14.45 0.10
N ALA A 288 -5.77 14.28 -1.10
CA ALA A 288 -5.90 13.08 -1.91
C ALA A 288 -4.58 12.86 -2.66
N SER A 289 -4.24 11.61 -2.95
CA SER A 289 -3.12 11.26 -3.81
C SER A 289 -3.51 10.12 -4.74
N ASN A 290 -2.88 10.09 -5.92
CA ASN A 290 -3.13 9.09 -6.95
C ASN A 290 -1.82 8.74 -7.65
N ASP A 291 -1.35 7.51 -7.51
CA ASP A 291 -0.17 7.04 -8.23
C ASP A 291 -0.03 5.51 -8.13
N PRO A 292 0.88 4.90 -8.90
CA PRO A 292 1.21 3.49 -8.75
C PRO A 292 2.15 3.24 -7.57
N ALA A 293 1.79 2.27 -6.72
CA ALA A 293 2.77 1.49 -5.98
C ALA A 293 3.21 0.28 -6.83
N THR A 294 4.33 -0.35 -6.48
CA THR A 294 4.78 -1.61 -7.10
C THR A 294 4.95 -2.67 -6.02
N ILE A 295 4.51 -3.91 -6.30
CA ILE A 295 4.89 -5.14 -5.59
C ILE A 295 5.67 -6.05 -6.55
N SER A 296 6.97 -6.27 -6.28
CA SER A 296 7.82 -7.18 -7.08
C SER A 296 7.95 -8.58 -6.45
N ARG A 297 6.97 -9.46 -6.63
CA ARG A 297 6.98 -10.82 -6.06
C ARG A 297 8.11 -11.69 -6.65
N ILE A 298 9.09 -12.07 -5.85
CA ILE A 298 10.13 -13.03 -6.28
C ILE A 298 9.48 -14.39 -6.64
N PRO A 299 9.78 -14.99 -7.82
CA PRO A 299 9.29 -16.31 -8.17
C PRO A 299 9.73 -17.38 -7.17
N GLU A 300 8.78 -18.15 -6.64
CA GLU A 300 9.06 -19.12 -5.58
C GLU A 300 10.18 -20.11 -5.96
N PRO A 301 11.15 -20.40 -5.06
CA PRO A 301 12.27 -21.32 -5.34
C PRO A 301 11.84 -22.72 -5.80
N ALA A 302 10.61 -23.13 -5.47
CA ALA A 302 9.98 -24.35 -5.97
C ALA A 302 9.90 -24.37 -7.51
N THR A 303 9.56 -23.25 -8.16
CA THR A 303 9.43 -23.15 -9.61
C THR A 303 10.79 -23.29 -10.30
N LEU A 304 11.83 -22.64 -9.76
CA LEU A 304 13.21 -22.75 -10.26
C LEU A 304 13.78 -24.17 -10.06
N SER A 305 13.49 -24.81 -8.94
CA SER A 305 13.94 -26.18 -8.67
C SER A 305 13.18 -27.22 -9.52
N VAL A 306 11.87 -27.05 -9.78
CA VAL A 306 11.12 -27.89 -10.73
C VAL A 306 11.64 -27.72 -12.16
N LEU A 307 11.92 -26.49 -12.60
CA LEU A 307 12.54 -26.22 -13.90
C LEU A 307 13.93 -26.89 -14.00
N GLY A 308 14.76 -26.74 -12.97
CA GLY A 308 16.08 -27.36 -12.88
C GLY A 308 16.04 -28.90 -12.90
N LEU A 309 15.10 -29.50 -12.17
CA LEU A 309 14.87 -30.95 -12.16
C LEU A 309 14.37 -31.45 -13.53
N GLY A 310 13.51 -30.69 -14.21
CA GLY A 310 13.06 -30.98 -15.57
C GLY A 310 14.20 -30.97 -16.58
N LEU A 311 15.07 -29.95 -16.52
CA LEU A 311 16.27 -29.84 -17.36
C LEU A 311 17.29 -30.97 -17.08
N LEU A 312 17.49 -31.33 -15.81
CA LEU A 312 18.32 -32.49 -15.43
C LEU A 312 17.74 -33.81 -15.96
N GLY A 313 16.42 -33.99 -15.90
CA GLY A 313 15.72 -35.14 -16.48
C GLY A 313 15.91 -35.24 -18.01
N LEU A 314 15.81 -34.12 -18.72
CA LEU A 314 16.07 -34.00 -20.16
C LEU A 314 17.53 -34.27 -20.53
N ALA A 315 18.48 -33.80 -19.73
CA ALA A 315 19.90 -34.11 -19.92
C ALA A 315 20.20 -35.61 -19.69
N ALA A 316 19.57 -36.21 -18.67
CA ALA A 316 19.71 -37.64 -18.37
C ALA A 316 19.07 -38.54 -19.46
N SER A 317 17.91 -38.16 -20.01
CA SER A 317 17.26 -38.93 -21.08
C SER A 317 18.07 -38.91 -22.38
N ARG A 318 18.60 -37.74 -22.78
CA ARG A 318 19.53 -37.63 -23.94
C ARG A 318 20.79 -38.48 -23.77
N ARG A 319 21.36 -38.54 -22.55
CA ARG A 319 22.52 -39.39 -22.24
C ARG A 319 22.22 -40.90 -22.30
N ARG A 320 20.96 -41.32 -22.10
CA ARG A 320 20.53 -42.71 -22.31
C ARG A 320 20.32 -43.01 -23.80
N ALA A 321 19.67 -42.10 -24.53
CA ALA A 321 19.44 -42.25 -25.97
C ALA A 321 20.75 -42.31 -26.79
N ALA A 322 21.81 -41.61 -26.37
CA ALA A 322 23.12 -41.66 -27.02
C ALA A 322 23.97 -42.91 -26.69
N LYS A 323 23.43 -43.87 -25.91
CA LYS A 323 24.09 -45.15 -25.55
C LYS A 323 23.29 -46.38 -26.00
N ALA A 324 22.21 -46.18 -26.75
CA ALA A 324 21.40 -47.21 -27.40
C ALA A 324 21.59 -47.08 -28.92
#